data_AF-A0A2H0Q9J2-F1
#
_entry.id   AF-A0A2H0Q9J2-F1
#
_cell.length_a   1.000
_cell.length_b   1.000
_cell.length_c   1.000
_cell.angle_alpha   90.00
_cell.angle_beta   90.00
_cell.angle_gamma   90.00
#
_symmetry.space_group_name_H-M   'P 1'
#
loop_
_entity.id
_entity.type
_entity.pdbx_description
1 polymer ?
#
loop_
_entity_poly.entity_id
_entity_poly.type
_entity_poly.pdbx_seq_one_letter_code
_entity_poly.pdbx_strand_id
1 'polypeptide(L)'
;MMKFTALLFAGLMFFATQASAQSSSSNERVKYQYKKYQKFDFEDIAIEGDTGNPGDLSIASRYQRKFKNKLPYRVNFNPEIARAVERVR
;
A
#
# COMPACT_ATOMS: atom_id res chain seq x y z
N MET A 1 31.55 50.56 27.49
CA MET A 1 31.56 49.09 27.71
C MET A 1 30.28 48.56 28.35
N MET A 2 29.70 49.22 29.37
CA MET A 2 28.50 48.73 30.09
C MET A 2 27.23 48.52 29.23
N LYS A 3 27.05 49.29 28.16
CA LYS A 3 25.89 49.13 27.24
C LYS A 3 25.98 47.87 26.37
N PHE A 4 27.21 47.47 26.02
CA PHE A 4 27.47 46.29 25.20
C PHE A 4 27.30 45.01 26.02
N THR A 5 27.72 45.04 27.29
CA THR A 5 27.49 43.94 28.24
C THR A 5 26.01 43.78 28.57
N ALA A 6 25.24 44.88 28.67
CA ALA A 6 23.80 44.82 28.89
C ALA A 6 23.05 44.22 27.68
N LEU A 7 23.46 44.56 26.45
CA LEU A 7 22.91 43.96 25.22
C LEU A 7 23.23 42.46 25.12
N LEU A 8 24.44 42.05 25.51
CA LEU A 8 24.84 40.64 25.53
C LEU A 8 24.02 39.83 26.55
N PHE A 9 23.75 40.42 27.72
CA PHE A 9 22.94 39.80 28.77
C PHE A 9 21.46 39.69 28.40
N ALA A 10 20.91 40.71 27.73
CA ALA A 10 19.54 40.68 27.21
C ALA A 10 19.36 39.63 26.09
N GLY A 11 20.36 39.45 25.22
CA GLY A 11 20.36 38.41 24.19
C GLY A 11 20.38 36.99 24.77
N LEU A 12 21.14 36.77 25.85
CA LEU A 12 21.19 35.48 26.55
C LEU A 12 19.87 35.13 27.25
N MET A 13 19.13 36.12 27.78
CA MET A 13 17.81 35.86 28.37
C MET A 13 16.74 35.53 27.31
N PHE A 14 16.82 36.11 26.11
CA PHE A 14 15.92 35.76 24.99
C PHE A 14 16.18 34.36 24.42
N PHE A 15 17.41 33.84 24.53
CA PHE A 15 17.76 32.49 24.08
C PHE A 15 17.26 31.42 25.06
N ALA A 16 17.26 31.72 26.36
CA ALA A 16 16.81 30.80 27.40
C ALA A 16 15.29 30.52 27.37
N THR A 17 14.47 31.46 26.88
CA THR A 17 13.01 31.29 26.79
C THR A 17 12.55 30.42 25.62
N GLN A 18 13.43 30.08 24.66
CA GLN A 18 13.08 29.22 23.52
C GLN A 18 13.38 27.73 23.77
N ALA A 19 14.06 27.39 24.86
CA ALA A 19 14.46 26.01 25.17
C ALA A 19 13.35 25.14 25.79
N SER A 20 12.17 25.69 26.07
CA SER A 20 11.07 25.03 26.80
C SER A 20 9.84 24.67 25.95
N ALA A 21 10.00 24.58 24.62
CA ALA A 21 8.96 24.09 23.72
C ALA A 21 9.17 22.62 23.29
N GLN A 22 9.52 21.74 24.22
CA GLN A 22 9.42 20.29 23.97
C GLN A 22 8.03 19.85 24.45
N SER A 23 7.03 20.05 23.59
CA SER A 23 5.71 19.46 23.78
C SER A 23 5.89 17.96 23.95
N SER A 24 5.47 17.45 25.09
CA SER A 24 5.35 16.02 25.34
C SER A 24 4.63 15.40 24.15
N SER A 25 5.32 14.49 23.45
CA SER A 25 4.71 13.53 22.54
C SER A 25 3.82 12.64 23.41
N SER A 26 2.66 13.17 23.81
CA SER A 26 1.55 12.35 24.26
C SER A 26 1.34 11.35 23.14
N ASN A 27 1.57 10.07 23.44
CA ASN A 27 1.28 8.95 22.56
C ASN A 27 -0.20 9.02 22.19
N GLU A 28 -0.52 9.87 21.22
CA GLU A 28 -1.86 10.06 20.73
C GLU A 28 -2.21 8.75 20.04
N ARG A 29 -3.08 7.98 20.69
CA ARG A 29 -3.40 6.62 20.28
C ARG A 29 -4.15 6.71 18.96
N VAL A 30 -3.41 6.63 17.84
CA VAL A 30 -3.95 6.66 16.48
C VAL A 30 -4.95 5.51 16.34
N LYS A 31 -6.25 5.83 16.43
CA LYS A 31 -7.33 4.87 16.23
C LYS A 31 -7.65 4.81 14.75
N TYR A 32 -7.11 3.79 14.07
CA TYR A 32 -7.49 3.49 12.70
C TYR A 32 -8.95 3.05 12.64
N GLN A 33 -9.80 3.88 12.05
CA GLN A 33 -11.20 3.54 11.77
C GLN A 33 -11.32 3.10 10.31
N TYR A 34 -11.71 1.85 10.11
CA TYR A 34 -11.98 1.31 8.78
C TYR A 34 -13.45 1.57 8.39
N LYS A 35 -13.69 1.84 7.11
CA LYS A 35 -15.05 1.97 6.56
C LYS A 35 -15.78 0.64 6.74
N LYS A 36 -16.87 0.62 7.51
CA LYS A 36 -17.65 -0.59 7.82
C LYS A 36 -18.63 -0.97 6.71
N TYR A 37 -19.17 0.02 6.00
CA TYR A 37 -20.16 -0.18 4.96
C TYR A 37 -20.00 0.92 3.91
N GLN A 38 -20.08 0.54 2.64
CA GLN A 38 -20.10 1.46 1.52
C GLN A 38 -21.35 1.14 0.69
N LYS A 39 -22.28 2.09 0.63
CA LYS A 39 -23.42 2.01 -0.27
C LYS A 39 -22.98 2.59 -1.60
N PHE A 40 -23.11 1.81 -2.67
CA PHE A 40 -22.92 2.29 -4.03
C PHE A 40 -24.29 2.76 -4.53
N ASP A 41 -24.34 4.01 -4.98
CA ASP A 41 -25.46 4.50 -5.76
C ASP A 41 -25.22 4.11 -7.21
N PHE A 42 -26.16 3.39 -7.82
CA PHE A 42 -26.01 2.85 -9.16
C PHE A 42 -26.68 3.73 -10.21
N GLU A 43 -27.43 4.77 -9.81
CA GLU A 43 -28.14 5.63 -10.77
C GLU A 43 -27.18 6.55 -11.56
N ASP A 44 -26.05 6.93 -10.94
CA ASP A 44 -25.00 7.75 -11.56
C ASP A 44 -23.83 6.93 -12.13
N ILE A 45 -23.91 5.58 -12.10
CA ILE A 45 -22.88 4.75 -12.73
C ILE A 45 -23.17 4.67 -14.23
N ALA A 46 -22.74 5.71 -14.95
CA ALA A 46 -22.50 5.61 -16.38
C ALA A 46 -21.33 4.64 -16.57
N ILE A 47 -21.62 3.38 -16.87
CA ILE A 47 -20.62 2.43 -17.35
C ILE A 47 -20.30 2.86 -18.78
N GLU A 48 -19.42 3.85 -18.92
CA GLU A 48 -18.69 4.05 -20.18
C GLU A 48 -17.96 2.73 -20.43
N GLY A 49 -18.45 1.97 -21.41
CA GLY A 49 -17.86 0.72 -21.84
C GLY A 49 -16.51 1.01 -22.47
N ASP A 50 -15.51 1.31 -21.64
CA ASP A 50 -14.14 1.31 -22.10
C ASP A 50 -13.84 -0.12 -22.54
N THR A 51 -13.30 -0.26 -23.75
CA THR A 51 -12.93 -1.55 -24.36
C THR A 51 -11.70 -2.17 -23.66
N GLY A 52 -11.41 -1.72 -22.45
CA GLY A 52 -10.36 -2.20 -21.58
C GLY A 52 -10.67 -3.62 -21.12
N ASN A 53 -9.67 -4.49 -21.22
CA ASN A 53 -9.73 -5.83 -20.69
C ASN A 53 -10.07 -5.76 -19.19
N PRO A 54 -11.04 -6.54 -18.65
CA PRO A 54 -11.37 -6.54 -17.22
C PRO A 54 -10.17 -6.82 -16.28
N GLY A 55 -9.05 -7.29 -16.84
CA GLY A 55 -7.77 -7.38 -16.14
C GLY A 55 -7.09 -6.05 -15.78
N ASP A 56 -7.43 -4.93 -16.42
CA ASP A 56 -6.86 -3.59 -16.12
C ASP A 56 -7.54 -2.90 -14.93
N LEU A 57 -8.78 -3.28 -14.62
CA LEU A 57 -9.58 -2.72 -13.52
C LEU A 57 -9.19 -3.30 -12.14
N SER A 58 -8.56 -4.48 -12.11
CA SER A 58 -8.35 -5.22 -10.87
C SER A 58 -6.88 -5.56 -10.62
N ILE A 59 -6.29 -4.80 -9.69
CA ILE A 59 -5.05 -5.07 -8.96
C ILE A 59 -3.79 -4.55 -9.66
N ALA A 60 -3.15 -3.56 -9.02
CA ALA A 60 -1.79 -3.13 -9.35
C ALA A 60 -0.90 -4.36 -9.53
N SER A 61 -0.16 -4.42 -10.66
CA SER A 61 0.67 -5.57 -11.05
C SER A 61 1.43 -6.13 -9.86
N ARG A 62 0.90 -7.23 -9.30
CA ARG A 62 1.54 -7.89 -8.15
C ARG A 62 2.79 -8.54 -8.68
N TYR A 63 3.90 -8.37 -7.98
CA TYR A 63 5.14 -9.07 -8.31
C TYR A 63 4.89 -10.58 -8.30
N GLN A 64 4.75 -11.17 -9.49
CA GLN A 64 4.61 -12.60 -9.64
C GLN A 64 6.00 -13.22 -9.54
N ARG A 65 6.23 -13.96 -8.44
CA ARG A 65 7.48 -14.71 -8.26
C ARG A 65 7.58 -15.75 -9.37
N LYS A 66 8.43 -15.50 -10.37
CA LYS A 66 8.74 -16.48 -11.42
C LYS A 66 9.48 -17.64 -10.78
N PHE A 67 8.80 -18.77 -10.64
CA PHE A 67 9.43 -20.00 -10.18
C PHE A 67 10.36 -20.52 -11.27
N LYS A 68 11.66 -20.63 -10.96
CA LYS A 68 12.64 -21.24 -11.87
C LYS A 68 12.39 -22.74 -12.05
N ASN A 69 11.71 -23.38 -11.09
CA ASN A 69 11.37 -24.78 -11.14
C ASN A 69 10.17 -24.97 -12.06
N LYS A 70 10.43 -25.37 -13.31
CA LYS A 70 9.38 -25.84 -14.21
C LYS A 70 8.84 -27.15 -13.65
N LEU A 71 7.53 -27.25 -13.48
CA LEU A 71 6.92 -28.54 -13.18
C LEU A 71 7.37 -29.56 -14.25
N PRO A 72 7.61 -30.81 -13.88
CA PRO A 72 7.96 -31.84 -14.85
C PRO A 72 6.85 -31.89 -15.90
N TYR A 73 7.20 -31.51 -17.13
CA TYR A 73 6.27 -31.53 -18.26
C TYR A 73 6.56 -32.78 -19.07
N ARG A 74 5.50 -33.47 -19.50
CA ARG A 74 5.63 -34.57 -20.45
C ARG A 74 5.51 -34.01 -21.86
N VAL A 75 6.41 -34.45 -22.74
CA VAL A 75 6.39 -34.08 -24.16
C VAL A 75 5.26 -34.80 -24.90
N ASN A 76 4.88 -36.00 -24.45
CA ASN A 76 3.86 -36.82 -25.09
C ASN A 76 2.83 -37.30 -24.06
N PHE A 77 1.55 -37.08 -24.37
CA PHE A 77 0.38 -37.49 -23.58
C PHE A 77 -0.47 -38.56 -24.27
N ASN A 78 -0.12 -38.99 -25.48
CA ASN A 78 -0.86 -39.99 -26.25
C ASN A 78 -1.12 -41.31 -25.48
N PRO A 79 -0.19 -41.88 -24.70
CA PRO A 79 -0.47 -43.11 -23.97
C PRO A 79 -1.46 -42.92 -22.81
N GLU A 80 -1.46 -41.77 -22.12
CA GLU A 80 -2.46 -41.44 -21.10
C GLU A 80 -3.85 -41.23 -21.70
N ILE A 81 -3.91 -40.55 -22.85
CA ILE A 81 -5.16 -40.34 -23.59
C ILE A 81 -5.74 -41.69 -24.03
N ALA A 82 -4.92 -42.58 -24.58
CA ALA A 82 -5.35 -43.91 -24.99
C ALA A 82 -5.91 -44.73 -23.81
N ARG A 83 -5.21 -44.73 -22.66
CA ARG A 83 -5.68 -45.39 -21.43
C ARG A 83 -6.96 -44.78 -20.86
N ALA A 84 -7.15 -43.48 -21.00
CA ALA A 84 -8.37 -42.81 -20.54
C ALA A 84 -9.58 -43.24 -21.40
N VAL A 85 -9.40 -43.33 -22.72
CA VAL A 85 -10.44 -43.78 -23.66
C VAL A 85 -10.78 -45.26 -23.43
N GLU A 86 -9.77 -46.11 -23.19
CA GLU A 86 -9.96 -47.53 -22.89
C GLU A 86 -10.82 -47.74 -21.62
N ARG A 87 -10.63 -46.91 -20.58
CA ARG A 87 -11.40 -47.02 -19.33
C ARG A 87 -12.87 -46.59 -19.46
N VAL A 88 -13.20 -45.76 -20.45
CA VAL A 88 -14.57 -45.26 -20.67
C VAL A 88 -15.43 -46.28 -21.43
N ARG A 89 -14.82 -47.32 -22.01
CA ARG A 89 -15.48 -48.36 -22.81
C ARG A 89 -15.67 -49.63 -22.00
#